data_AF-A0A5J4PBM8-F1
#
_entry.id   AF-A0A5J4PBM8-F1
#
_cell.length_a   1.000
_cell.length_b   1.000
_cell.length_c   1.000
_cell.angle_alpha   90.00
_cell.angle_beta   90.00
_cell.angle_gamma   90.00
#
_symmetry.space_group_name_H-M   'P 1'
#
loop_
_entity.id
_entity.type
_entity.pdbx_description
1 polymer ?
#
loop_
_entity_poly.entity_id
_entity_poly.type
_entity_poly.pdbx_seq_one_letter_code
_entity_poly.pdbx_strand_id
1 'polypeptide(L)' 'NLAADPIVQYMSKAQLEKSIERTRRLMRDAAKKMEFIEAAQYRDELLKLEELLREKWSI' A
#
# COMPACT_ATOMS: atom_id res chain seq x y z
N ASN A 1 -20.09 -1.93 7.54
CA ASN A 1 -19.96 -0.85 6.54
C ASN A 1 -18.66 -0.09 6.77
N LEU A 2 -17.54 -0.69 6.38
CA LEU A 2 -16.31 0.09 6.19
C LEU A 2 -16.55 0.88 4.91
N ALA A 3 -16.76 2.19 5.04
CA ALA A 3 -16.82 3.09 3.90
C ALA A 3 -15.50 2.94 3.14
N ALA A 4 -15.53 2.16 2.06
CA ALA A 4 -14.45 2.11 1.09
C ALA A 4 -14.27 3.54 0.59
N ASP A 5 -13.13 4.13 0.92
CA ASP A 5 -12.78 5.47 0.45
C ASP A 5 -12.94 5.52 -1.08
N PRO A 6 -13.81 6.38 -1.64
CA PRO A 6 -14.19 6.34 -3.04
C PRO A 6 -12.99 6.52 -3.99
N ILE A 7 -11.88 7.11 -3.52
CA ILE A 7 -10.64 7.27 -4.29
C ILE A 7 -10.06 5.91 -4.69
N VAL A 8 -10.11 4.93 -3.79
CA VAL A 8 -9.54 3.61 -3.99
C VAL A 8 -10.35 2.80 -5.01
N GLN A 9 -11.64 3.09 -5.16
CA GLN A 9 -12.48 2.49 -6.19
C GLN A 9 -12.09 2.94 -7.61
N TYR A 10 -11.58 4.16 -7.78
CA TYR A 10 -11.25 4.72 -9.10
C TYR A 10 -9.77 4.65 -9.48
N MET A 11 -8.88 4.16 -8.62
CA MET A 11 -7.48 3.94 -9.02
C MET A 11 -7.39 2.88 -10.11
N SER A 12 -6.72 3.23 -11.21
CA SER A 12 -6.26 2.28 -12.23
C SER A 12 -5.18 1.35 -11.65
N LYS A 13 -4.97 0.20 -12.30
CA LYS A 13 -3.93 -0.77 -11.91
C LYS A 13 -2.57 -0.10 -11.72
N ALA A 14 -2.18 0.72 -12.69
CA ALA A 14 -0.91 1.45 -12.68
C ALA A 14 -0.79 2.44 -11.51
N GLN A 15 -1.88 3.10 -11.12
CA GLN A 15 -1.87 3.99 -9.96
C GLN A 15 -1.71 3.20 -8.66
N LEU A 16 -2.38 2.06 -8.53
CA LEU A 16 -2.25 1.20 -7.35
C LEU A 16 -0.84 0.59 -7.25
N GLU A 17 -0.27 0.10 -8.36
CA GLU A 17 1.11 -0.38 -8.44
C GLU A 17 2.12 0.72 -8.05
N LYS A 18 1.89 1.96 -8.50
CA LYS A 18 2.73 3.11 -8.12
C LYS A 18 2.64 3.42 -6.62
N SER A 19 1.45 3.34 -6.03
CA SER A 19 1.27 3.51 -4.58
C SER A 19 1.98 2.42 -3.80
N ILE A 20 1.87 1.15 -4.23
CA ILE A 20 2.59 0.01 -3.64
C ILE A 20 4.09 0.26 -3.65
N GLU A 21 4.67 0.68 -4.78
CA GLU A 21 6.11 0.94 -4.85
C GLU A 21 6.53 2.12 -3.96
N ARG A 22 5.72 3.18 -3.90
CA ARG A 22 5.97 4.32 -3.01
C ARG A 22 5.97 3.89 -1.55
N THR A 23 4.96 3.15 -1.11
CA THR A 23 4.84 2.68 0.28
C THR A 23 5.97 1.72 0.63
N ARG A 24 6.38 0.84 -0.30
CA ARG A 24 7.55 -0.03 -0.15
C ARG A 24 8.85 0.77 0.04
N ARG A 25 9.01 1.88 -0.70
CA ARG A 25 10.16 2.78 -0.52
C ARG A 25 10.15 3.46 0.85
N LEU A 26 9.00 3.96 1.29
CA LEU A 26 8.85 4.58 2.62
C LEU A 26 9.18 3.60 3.75
N MET A 27 8.68 2.36 3.66
CA MET A 27 9.01 1.28 4.60
C MET A 27 10.52 1.03 4.68
N ARG A 28 11.20 0.93 3.53
CA ARG A 28 12.65 0.71 3.46
C ARG A 28 13.44 1.89 4.02
N ASP A 29 13.00 3.12 3.74
CA ASP A 29 13.66 4.34 4.23
C ASP A 29 13.51 4.46 5.76
N ALA A 30 12.32 4.19 6.31
CA ALA A 30 12.09 4.14 7.76
C ALA A 30 12.93 3.04 8.44
N ALA A 31 12.98 1.85 7.83
CA ALA A 31 13.82 0.75 8.34
C ALA A 31 15.31 1.12 8.35
N LYS A 32 15.82 1.81 7.32
CA LYS A 32 17.21 2.30 7.27
C LYS A 32 17.51 3.33 8.37
N LYS A 33 16.51 4.12 8.76
CA LYS A 33 16.60 5.10 9.85
C LYS A 33 16.36 4.47 11.24
N MET A 34 16.16 3.16 11.31
CA MET A 34 15.80 2.43 12.54
C MET A 34 14.43 2.86 13.13
N GLU A 35 13.56 3.45 12.30
CA GLU A 35 12.18 3.84 12.65
C GLU A 35 11.25 2.63 12.47
N PHE A 36 11.45 1.59 13.29
CA PHE A 36 10.79 0.29 13.08
C PHE A 36 9.27 0.31 13.28
N ILE A 37 8.76 1.20 14.13
CA ILE A 37 7.31 1.37 14.31
C ILE A 37 6.69 1.92 13.00
N GLU A 38 7.31 2.92 12.40
CA GLU A 38 6.84 3.50 11.14
C GLU A 38 6.99 2.51 9.98
N ALA A 39 8.10 1.77 9.93
CA ALA A 39 8.29 0.69 8.97
C ALA A 39 7.21 -0.40 9.10
N ALA A 40 6.81 -0.76 10.32
CA ALA A 40 5.72 -1.72 10.55
C ALA A 40 4.37 -1.18 10.05
N GLN A 41 4.09 0.11 10.24
CA GLN A 41 2.88 0.76 9.72
C GLN A 41 2.85 0.73 8.18
N TYR A 42 3.96 1.10 7.53
CA TYR A 42 4.05 1.04 6.06
C TYR A 42 3.95 -0.39 5.53
N ARG A 43 4.43 -1.40 6.26
CA ARG A 43 4.26 -2.81 5.90
C ARG A 43 2.78 -3.20 5.90
N ASP A 44 2.05 -2.82 6.94
CA ASP A 44 0.63 -3.17 7.07
C ASP A 44 -0.22 -2.45 6.01
N GLU A 45 0.15 -1.22 5.64
CA GLU A 45 -0.44 -0.50 4.50
C GLU A 45 -0.10 -1.16 3.16
N LEU A 46 1.17 -1.54 2.95
CA LEU A 46 1.63 -2.22 1.74
C LEU A 46 0.85 -3.51 1.50
N LEU A 47 0.64 -4.32 2.54
CA LEU A 47 -0.11 -5.58 2.44
C LEU A 47 -1.56 -5.34 1.98
N LYS A 48 -2.24 -4.32 2.53
CA LYS A 48 -3.60 -3.96 2.12
C LYS A 48 -3.67 -3.53 0.66
N LEU A 49 -2.67 -2.76 0.18
CA LEU A 49 -2.62 -2.33 -1.21
C LEU A 49 -2.35 -3.51 -2.17
N GLU A 50 -1.48 -4.44 -1.79
CA GLU A 50 -1.20 -5.64 -2.58
C GLU A 50 -2.40 -6.61 -2.60
N GLU A 51 -3.12 -6.75 -1.49
CA GLU A 51 -4.37 -7.51 -1.42
C GLU A 51 -5.44 -6.91 -2.33
N LEU A 52 -5.67 -5.59 -2.25
CA LEU A 52 -6.59 -4.89 -3.13
C LEU A 52 -6.24 -5.04 -4.61
N LEU A 53 -4.94 -5.01 -4.95
CA LEU A 53 -4.47 -5.22 -6.33
C LEU A 53 -4.83 -6.63 -6.82
N ARG A 54 -4.61 -7.64 -5.98
CA ARG A 54 -4.98 -9.03 -6.26
C ARG A 54 -6.49 -9.20 -6.42
N GLU A 55 -7.29 -8.65 -5.51
CA GLU A 55 -8.75 -8.75 -5.56
C GLU A 55 -9.34 -8.07 -6.81
N LYS A 56 -8.92 -6.84 -7.11
CA LYS A 56 -9.47 -6.07 -8.24
C LYS A 56 -9.05 -6.59 -9.61
N TRP A 57 -7.87 -7.20 -9.73
CA TRP A 57 -7.33 -7.64 -11.02
C TRP A 57 -7.16 -9.16 -11.14
N SER A 58 -7.67 -9.94 -10.17
CA SER A 58 -7.66 -11.41 -10.12
C SER A 58 -6.36 -12.03 -10.66
N ILE A 59 -5.24 -11.57 -10.13
CA ILE A 59 -3.88 -12.06 -10.43
C ILE A 59 -3.36 -12.97 -9.31
#